data_AF-A0A7S0XI92-F1
#
_entry.id   AF-A0A7S0XI92-F1
#
_cell.length_a   1.000
_cell.length_b   1.000
_cell.length_c   1.000
_cell.angle_alpha   90.00
_cell.angle_beta   90.00
_cell.angle_gamma   90.00
#
_symmetry.space_group_name_H-M   'P 1'
#
loop_
_entity.id
_entity.type
_entity.pdbx_description
1 polymer ?
#
loop_
_entity_poly.entity_id
_entity_poly.type
_entity_poly.pdbx_seq_one_letter_code
_entity_poly.pdbx_strand_id
1 'polypeptide(L)'
;CDESGLSENQVVFRTAALETLAREYCREAGVRNLKQQIDKVLRKVALKIVRQRQESNVSATPNDAPTETVHESSPSTPTVPPPTPAAAVVGEEDGEASVEEGKKVVVTPKKLTAYLGRPKYPAERMYKQAPRGVATGLAWTSMGGATLYIEAMTLGPAAKEPEKNVRGFKATGQMGDVMKESVDIAYSYACDWLAKHEEQNEFMLRQHLHVHIPEGATPKDGPSAGVTLVTAMLSQ
;
A
#
# COMPACT_ATOMS: atom_id res chain seq x y z
N CYS A 1 2.99 -2.71 28.19
CA CYS A 1 2.93 -1.23 28.09
C CYS A 1 4.07 -0.56 28.88
N ASP A 2 4.31 -1.01 30.10
CA ASP A 2 5.57 -1.16 30.85
C ASP A 2 6.80 -0.42 30.30
N GLU A 3 7.41 -0.85 29.19
CA GLU A 3 8.61 -0.21 28.59
C GLU A 3 8.42 1.28 28.21
N SER A 4 7.18 1.77 28.15
CA SER A 4 6.83 3.17 27.88
C SER A 4 6.29 3.94 29.10
N GLY A 5 6.30 3.35 30.30
CA GLY A 5 5.81 4.00 31.53
C GLY A 5 4.30 4.26 31.56
N LEU A 6 3.53 3.53 30.75
CA LEU A 6 2.07 3.62 30.66
C LEU A 6 1.44 2.36 31.27
N SER A 7 0.40 2.53 32.09
CA SER A 7 -0.38 1.39 32.58
C SER A 7 -1.28 0.84 31.47
N GLU A 8 -1.63 -0.44 31.53
CA GLU A 8 -2.40 -1.12 30.47
C GLU A 8 -3.75 -0.44 30.19
N ASN A 9 -4.36 0.16 31.22
CA ASN A 9 -5.64 0.87 31.08
C ASN A 9 -5.54 2.27 30.45
N GLN A 10 -4.35 2.83 30.26
CA GLN A 10 -4.20 4.20 29.73
C GLN A 10 -4.26 4.29 28.20
N VAL A 11 -4.02 3.20 27.46
CA VAL A 11 -3.98 3.21 25.98
C VAL A 11 -4.65 1.97 25.41
N VAL A 12 -5.47 2.13 24.37
CA VAL A 12 -6.06 1.02 23.62
C VAL A 12 -5.86 1.24 22.12
N PHE A 13 -5.33 0.25 21.41
CA PHE A 13 -5.31 0.24 19.95
C PHE A 13 -6.55 -0.51 19.45
N ARG A 14 -7.34 0.09 18.55
CA ARG A 14 -8.36 -0.67 17.80
C ARG A 14 -7.66 -1.58 16.77
N THR A 15 -8.26 -2.74 16.45
CA THR A 15 -7.72 -3.71 15.48
C THR A 15 -7.36 -3.06 14.14
N ALA A 16 -8.25 -2.23 13.58
CA ALA A 16 -7.99 -1.47 12.36
C ALA A 16 -6.73 -0.58 12.44
N ALA A 17 -6.39 -0.03 13.61
CA ALA A 17 -5.16 0.75 13.78
C ALA A 17 -3.90 -0.13 13.78
N LEU A 18 -3.98 -1.35 14.31
CA LEU A 18 -2.89 -2.33 14.23
C LEU A 18 -2.71 -2.83 12.79
N GLU A 19 -3.80 -3.03 12.05
CA GLU A 19 -3.78 -3.36 10.62
C GLU A 19 -3.16 -2.23 9.78
N THR A 20 -3.55 -0.97 10.00
CA THR A 20 -2.92 0.19 9.34
C THR A 20 -1.44 0.28 9.70
N LEU A 21 -1.04 0.08 10.96
CA LEU A 21 0.38 0.04 11.35
C LEU A 21 1.15 -1.06 10.60
N ALA A 22 0.58 -2.26 10.48
CA ALA A 22 1.19 -3.38 9.78
C ALA A 22 1.30 -3.16 8.26
N ARG A 23 0.26 -2.60 7.62
CA ARG A 23 0.21 -2.39 6.15
C ARG A 23 0.95 -1.14 5.67
N GLU A 24 0.93 -0.04 6.43
CA GLU A 24 1.36 1.29 5.95
C GLU A 24 2.66 1.81 6.57
N TYR A 25 3.05 1.28 7.74
CA TYR A 25 4.24 1.73 8.48
C TYR A 25 5.30 0.64 8.65
N CYS A 26 4.97 -0.61 8.29
CA CYS A 26 5.86 -1.78 8.32
C CYS A 26 5.97 -2.41 6.92
N ARG A 27 7.12 -3.08 6.66
CA ARG A 27 7.34 -3.91 5.47
C ARG A 27 8.44 -4.93 5.78
N GLU A 28 8.07 -6.00 6.49
CA GLU A 28 8.92 -7.13 6.87
C GLU A 28 8.02 -8.36 7.10
N ALA A 29 8.59 -9.57 7.08
CA ALA A 29 7.87 -10.81 7.44
C ALA A 29 7.73 -11.04 8.97
N GLY A 30 8.32 -10.16 9.79
CA GLY A 30 8.31 -10.23 11.25
C GLY A 30 7.43 -9.18 11.93
N VAL A 31 7.60 -9.05 13.25
CA VAL A 31 6.90 -8.06 14.10
C VAL A 31 7.85 -7.07 14.79
N ARG A 32 9.13 -7.03 14.40
CA ARG A 32 10.17 -6.19 15.00
C ARG A 32 9.99 -4.71 14.64
N ASN A 33 9.63 -4.41 13.39
CA ASN A 33 9.27 -3.07 12.96
C ASN A 33 7.90 -2.69 13.54
N LEU A 34 6.93 -3.61 13.56
CA LEU A 34 5.61 -3.39 14.17
C LEU A 34 5.72 -2.98 15.64
N LYS A 35 6.50 -3.72 16.46
CA LYS A 35 6.82 -3.30 17.84
C LYS A 35 7.42 -1.89 17.85
N GLN A 36 8.45 -1.61 17.06
CA GLN A 36 9.07 -0.27 17.02
C GLN A 36 8.09 0.87 16.65
N GLN A 37 7.08 0.63 15.82
CA GLN A 37 6.06 1.65 15.53
C GLN A 37 5.06 1.79 16.69
N ILE A 38 4.64 0.68 17.32
CA ILE A 38 3.82 0.69 18.54
C ILE A 38 4.54 1.45 19.67
N ASP A 39 5.82 1.17 19.92
CA ASP A 39 6.65 1.84 20.93
C ASP A 39 6.79 3.35 20.66
N LYS A 40 6.80 3.77 19.39
CA LYS A 40 6.78 5.20 19.04
C LYS A 40 5.43 5.83 19.33
N VAL A 41 4.31 5.17 18.99
CA VAL A 41 2.97 5.65 19.31
C VAL A 41 2.81 5.76 20.83
N LEU A 42 3.18 4.73 21.60
CA LEU A 42 3.14 4.74 23.06
C LEU A 42 3.93 5.91 23.65
N ARG A 43 5.19 6.12 23.25
CA ARG A 43 6.00 7.27 23.68
C ARG A 43 5.40 8.62 23.30
N LYS A 44 4.77 8.75 22.13
CA LYS A 44 4.07 9.97 21.71
C LYS A 44 2.77 10.21 22.50
N VAL A 45 2.05 9.15 22.86
CA VAL A 45 0.86 9.22 23.72
C VAL A 45 1.24 9.61 25.15
N ALA A 46 2.27 9.00 25.73
CA ALA A 46 2.81 9.39 27.04
C ALA A 46 3.20 10.88 27.09
N LEU A 47 3.95 11.35 26.08
CA LEU A 47 4.32 12.77 25.96
C LEU A 47 3.09 13.69 25.88
N LYS A 48 2.02 13.27 25.18
CA LYS A 48 0.78 14.05 25.10
C LYS A 48 0.05 14.11 26.45
N ILE A 49 -0.06 12.99 27.16
CA ILE A 49 -0.68 12.92 28.50
C ILE A 49 0.06 13.83 29.49
N VAL A 50 1.40 13.80 29.50
CA VAL A 50 2.22 14.66 30.37
C VAL A 50 2.00 16.15 30.07
N ARG A 51 1.99 16.55 28.78
CA ARG A 51 1.74 17.93 28.38
C ARG A 51 0.34 18.41 28.76
N GLN A 52 -0.70 17.62 28.48
CA GLN A 52 -2.07 17.96 28.86
C GLN A 52 -2.23 18.11 30.38
N ARG A 53 -1.48 17.33 31.18
CA ARG A 53 -1.46 17.47 32.65
C ARG A 53 -0.74 18.73 33.12
N GLN A 54 0.27 19.22 32.38
CA GLN A 54 0.91 20.51 32.66
C GLN A 54 0.00 21.68 32.27
N GLU A 55 -0.59 21.64 31.07
CA GLU A 55 -1.54 22.63 30.55
C GLU A 55 -2.73 22.82 31.53
N SER A 56 -3.34 21.73 32.02
CA SER A 56 -4.43 21.80 33.00
C SER A 56 -4.01 22.37 34.35
N ASN A 57 -2.73 22.24 34.74
CA ASN A 57 -2.24 22.67 36.05
C ASN A 57 -1.82 24.15 36.09
N VAL A 58 -1.65 24.79 34.92
CA VAL A 58 -1.38 26.23 34.78
C VAL A 58 -2.69 27.05 34.77
N SER A 59 -3.81 26.46 34.34
CA SER A 59 -5.12 27.11 34.29
C SER A 59 -5.83 27.27 35.66
N ALA A 60 -5.15 26.96 36.77
CA ALA A 60 -5.76 26.81 38.11
C ALA A 60 -5.53 28.01 39.06
N THR A 61 -5.01 29.14 38.57
CA THR A 61 -4.83 30.37 39.35
C THR A 61 -5.98 31.36 39.11
N PRO A 62 -6.82 31.68 40.11
CA PRO A 62 -7.78 32.77 40.00
C PRO A 62 -7.10 34.12 40.24
N ASN A 63 -7.29 35.09 39.34
CA ASN A 63 -7.68 36.44 39.76
C ASN A 63 -8.23 37.33 38.62
N ASP A 64 -9.16 38.18 39.02
CA ASP A 64 -9.64 39.47 38.48
C ASP A 64 -9.39 39.90 37.02
N ALA A 65 -10.49 40.41 36.43
CA ALA A 65 -10.47 41.34 35.29
C ALA A 65 -10.16 42.79 35.76
N PRO A 66 -10.02 43.76 34.84
CA PRO A 66 -11.25 44.45 34.42
C PRO A 66 -11.46 44.53 32.91
N THR A 67 -12.74 44.54 32.58
CA THR A 67 -13.41 44.94 31.33
C THR A 67 -12.86 46.22 30.68
N GLU A 68 -12.76 46.23 29.35
CA GLU A 68 -13.17 47.38 28.52
C GLU A 68 -14.07 46.89 27.37
N THR A 69 -14.96 47.76 26.88
CA THR A 69 -16.06 47.44 25.95
C THR A 69 -16.00 48.27 24.68
N VAL A 70 -16.23 47.64 23.52
CA VAL A 70 -16.69 48.35 22.31
C VAL A 70 -17.74 47.48 21.58
N HIS A 71 -18.72 48.15 20.98
CA HIS A 71 -19.72 47.60 20.04
C HIS A 71 -19.04 47.27 18.66
N GLU A 72 -19.67 46.78 17.58
CA GLU A 72 -21.09 46.83 17.18
C GLU A 72 -21.47 45.78 16.10
N SER A 73 -22.78 45.56 15.94
CA SER A 73 -23.49 45.12 14.72
C SER A 73 -23.13 43.79 14.01
N SER A 74 -24.12 42.88 14.01
CA SER A 74 -24.54 42.11 12.82
C SER A 74 -25.96 42.56 12.45
N PRO A 75 -26.46 42.33 11.21
CA PRO A 75 -27.51 41.30 11.12
C PRO A 75 -27.66 40.53 9.78
N SER A 76 -28.32 39.37 9.91
CA SER A 76 -29.26 38.72 8.96
C SER A 76 -28.80 37.93 7.72
N THR A 77 -29.55 36.85 7.47
CA THR A 77 -29.40 35.76 6.48
C THR A 77 -30.42 35.88 5.33
N PRO A 78 -30.35 35.08 4.22
CA PRO A 78 -30.96 33.73 4.17
C PRO A 78 -30.06 32.66 3.47
N THR A 79 -30.16 31.32 3.65
CA THR A 79 -31.27 30.33 3.50
C THR A 79 -31.73 30.21 2.02
N VAL A 80 -31.95 29.07 1.34
CA VAL A 80 -32.40 27.68 1.71
C VAL A 80 -31.64 26.57 0.87
N PRO A 81 -32.07 25.30 0.55
CA PRO A 81 -31.20 24.09 0.66
C PRO A 81 -31.09 23.23 -0.66
N PRO A 82 -30.61 21.95 -0.66
CA PRO A 82 -30.23 21.18 -1.87
C PRO A 82 -31.30 20.19 -2.37
N PRO A 83 -30.96 19.31 -3.35
CA PRO A 83 -31.10 17.87 -3.08
C PRO A 83 -29.96 16.96 -3.58
N THR A 84 -29.74 15.86 -2.84
CA THR A 84 -29.05 14.59 -3.20
C THR A 84 -30.10 13.56 -3.72
N PRO A 85 -29.89 12.22 -3.85
CA PRO A 85 -28.72 11.33 -3.66
C PRO A 85 -28.20 10.78 -5.03
N ALA A 86 -27.43 9.71 -5.21
CA ALA A 86 -26.82 8.65 -4.36
C ALA A 86 -25.44 8.26 -4.99
N ALA A 87 -24.74 7.13 -4.78
CA ALA A 87 -24.81 5.88 -3.99
C ALA A 87 -23.38 5.28 -3.96
N ALA A 88 -22.92 4.43 -3.05
CA ALA A 88 -23.36 4.03 -1.70
C ALA A 88 -22.09 3.65 -0.89
N VAL A 89 -22.14 3.72 0.45
CA VAL A 89 -20.99 3.45 1.33
C VAL A 89 -21.36 2.39 2.35
N VAL A 90 -20.51 1.38 2.53
CA VAL A 90 -20.59 0.45 3.66
C VAL A 90 -19.87 1.11 4.84
N GLY A 91 -20.61 1.46 5.89
CA GLY A 91 -20.05 2.08 7.10
C GLY A 91 -19.70 1.05 8.17
N GLU A 92 -18.57 1.25 8.83
CA GLU A 92 -18.37 0.78 10.21
C GLU A 92 -18.67 1.95 11.16
N GLU A 93 -19.45 1.71 12.21
CA GLU A 93 -19.94 2.76 13.10
C GLU A 93 -18.84 3.22 14.06
N ASP A 94 -18.38 4.47 13.88
CA ASP A 94 -17.31 5.08 14.66
C ASP A 94 -17.84 5.60 16.02
N GLY A 95 -18.41 4.69 16.82
CA GLY A 95 -19.10 5.02 18.08
C GLY A 95 -18.22 5.70 19.13
N GLU A 96 -18.61 6.90 19.54
CA GLU A 96 -17.99 7.64 20.66
C GLU A 96 -18.57 7.16 22.00
N ALA A 97 -17.99 6.09 22.55
CA ALA A 97 -18.30 5.63 23.90
C ALA A 97 -17.71 6.59 24.95
N SER A 98 -18.58 7.36 25.62
CA SER A 98 -18.21 8.30 26.68
C SER A 98 -17.90 7.61 28.01
N VAL A 99 -16.69 7.79 28.54
CA VAL A 99 -16.32 7.50 29.93
C VAL A 99 -15.35 8.59 30.41
N GLU A 100 -15.66 9.25 31.53
CA GLU A 100 -14.76 10.19 32.22
C GLU A 100 -14.07 9.52 33.41
N GLU A 101 -13.06 10.22 33.96
CA GLU A 101 -12.06 9.74 34.91
C GLU A 101 -11.11 8.66 34.36
N GLY A 102 -9.80 8.89 34.48
CA GLY A 102 -8.76 7.96 34.01
C GLY A 102 -8.50 7.95 32.49
N LYS A 103 -8.88 9.01 31.76
CA LYS A 103 -8.74 9.26 30.30
C LYS A 103 -7.88 8.26 29.49
N LYS A 104 -8.53 7.13 29.12
CA LYS A 104 -7.99 6.08 28.24
C LYS A 104 -7.86 6.58 26.80
N VAL A 105 -6.62 6.61 26.27
CA VAL A 105 -6.33 7.08 24.92
C VAL A 105 -6.57 5.97 23.90
N VAL A 106 -7.71 6.04 23.21
CA VAL A 106 -8.03 5.14 22.08
C VAL A 106 -7.30 5.59 20.81
N VAL A 107 -6.42 4.74 20.29
CA VAL A 107 -5.70 4.89 19.02
C VAL A 107 -6.52 4.28 17.89
N THR A 108 -6.83 5.10 16.89
CA THR A 108 -7.58 4.74 15.67
C THR A 108 -6.73 5.07 14.43
N PRO A 109 -7.01 4.50 13.24
CA PRO A 109 -6.22 4.77 12.02
C PRO A 109 -6.01 6.26 11.74
N LYS A 110 -7.10 7.05 11.85
CA LYS A 110 -7.13 8.51 11.70
C LYS A 110 -6.11 9.24 12.61
N LYS A 111 -5.77 8.68 13.77
CA LYS A 111 -4.81 9.26 14.74
C LYS A 111 -3.35 8.86 14.48
N LEU A 112 -3.09 7.78 13.74
CA LEU A 112 -1.72 7.28 13.51
C LEU A 112 -0.83 8.32 12.84
N THR A 113 -1.36 9.05 11.86
CA THR A 113 -0.64 10.10 11.12
C THR A 113 -0.13 11.21 12.04
N ALA A 114 -0.83 11.50 13.14
CA ALA A 114 -0.42 12.50 14.14
C ALA A 114 0.69 12.00 15.09
N TYR A 115 0.89 10.68 15.19
CA TYR A 115 1.93 10.08 16.03
C TYR A 115 3.20 9.70 15.25
N LEU A 116 3.04 9.19 14.02
CA LEU A 116 4.13 8.63 13.20
C LEU A 116 4.48 9.46 11.96
N GLY A 117 3.67 10.46 11.59
CA GLY A 117 3.79 11.16 10.31
C GLY A 117 3.05 10.43 9.19
N ARG A 118 3.36 10.76 7.92
CA ARG A 118 2.74 10.11 6.76
C ARG A 118 3.11 8.61 6.69
N PRO A 119 2.24 7.75 6.11
CA PRO A 119 2.58 6.37 5.74
C PRO A 119 3.96 6.26 5.09
N LYS A 120 4.77 5.31 5.55
CA LYS A 120 6.12 5.06 5.00
C LYS A 120 6.05 4.17 3.76
N TYR A 121 5.09 3.24 3.76
CA TYR A 121 4.81 2.34 2.66
C TYR A 121 3.36 2.58 2.26
N PRO A 122 3.07 3.37 1.20
CA PRO A 122 1.71 3.41 0.67
C PRO A 122 1.29 2.00 0.27
N ALA A 123 0.01 1.67 0.45
CA ALA A 123 -0.51 0.33 0.15
C ALA A 123 -0.08 -0.10 -1.26
N GLU A 124 0.63 -1.23 -1.35
CA GLU A 124 1.21 -1.70 -2.59
C GLU A 124 0.10 -1.94 -3.63
N ARG A 125 0.34 -1.54 -4.89
CA ARG A 125 -0.64 -1.63 -5.97
C ARG A 125 -0.82 -3.10 -6.39
N MET A 126 -1.50 -3.87 -5.56
CA MET A 126 -1.91 -5.22 -5.90
C MET A 126 -3.11 -5.16 -6.84
N TYR A 127 -2.94 -5.72 -8.04
CA TYR A 127 -4.01 -5.89 -9.00
C TYR A 127 -5.03 -6.90 -8.45
N LYS A 128 -6.23 -6.42 -8.06
CA LYS A 128 -7.36 -7.30 -7.63
C LYS A 128 -7.73 -8.33 -8.71
N GLN A 129 -7.59 -7.94 -9.96
CA GLN A 129 -7.58 -8.78 -11.15
C GLN A 129 -6.45 -8.26 -12.03
N ALA A 130 -5.55 -9.13 -12.47
CA ALA A 130 -4.42 -8.73 -13.31
C ALA A 130 -4.91 -8.37 -14.73
N PRO A 131 -4.43 -7.26 -15.33
CA PRO A 131 -4.71 -6.94 -16.72
C PRO A 131 -3.96 -7.89 -17.68
N ARG A 132 -4.36 -7.90 -18.96
CA ARG A 132 -3.68 -8.69 -20.00
C ARG A 132 -2.18 -8.41 -20.02
N GLY A 133 -1.40 -9.47 -20.11
CA GLY A 133 0.06 -9.42 -20.08
C GLY A 133 0.68 -9.36 -18.68
N VAL A 134 -0.11 -9.24 -17.61
CA VAL A 134 0.41 -9.18 -16.23
C VAL A 134 0.12 -10.47 -15.48
N ALA A 135 1.14 -11.09 -14.90
CA ALA A 135 1.02 -12.28 -14.09
C ALA A 135 1.69 -12.13 -12.72
N THR A 136 1.02 -12.60 -11.67
CA THR A 136 1.52 -12.58 -10.29
C THR A 136 2.57 -13.68 -10.10
N GLY A 137 3.80 -13.30 -9.75
CA GLY A 137 4.89 -14.20 -9.41
C GLY A 137 5.22 -14.14 -7.91
N LEU A 138 5.85 -15.20 -7.40
CA LEU A 138 6.41 -15.26 -6.06
C LEU A 138 7.94 -15.30 -6.15
N ALA A 139 8.61 -14.51 -5.31
CA ALA A 139 10.06 -14.46 -5.19
C ALA A 139 10.49 -14.69 -3.75
N TRP A 140 11.68 -15.27 -3.56
CA TRP A 140 12.36 -15.31 -2.27
C TRP A 140 13.42 -14.21 -2.22
N THR A 141 13.47 -13.46 -1.12
CA THR A 141 14.44 -12.39 -0.90
C THR A 141 15.14 -12.59 0.45
N SER A 142 16.22 -11.84 0.70
CA SER A 142 16.89 -11.82 2.01
C SER A 142 16.01 -11.30 3.16
N MET A 143 14.86 -10.68 2.86
CA MET A 143 13.86 -10.24 3.84
C MET A 143 12.65 -11.19 3.95
N GLY A 144 12.70 -12.34 3.28
CA GLY A 144 11.61 -13.32 3.18
C GLY A 144 10.93 -13.34 1.81
N GLY A 145 9.78 -14.01 1.73
CA GLY A 145 8.98 -14.08 0.50
C GLY A 145 8.39 -12.73 0.09
N ALA A 146 8.30 -12.49 -1.21
CA ALA A 146 7.71 -11.29 -1.80
C ALA A 146 6.87 -11.64 -3.04
N THR A 147 5.80 -10.88 -3.27
CA THR A 147 5.00 -10.94 -4.49
C THR A 147 5.55 -9.94 -5.52
N LEU A 148 5.63 -10.34 -6.79
CA LEU A 148 6.03 -9.49 -7.91
C LEU A 148 4.99 -9.59 -9.03
N TYR A 149 4.90 -8.57 -9.89
CA TYR A 149 4.09 -8.60 -11.10
C TYR A 149 5.01 -8.67 -12.31
N ILE A 150 5.01 -9.80 -13.04
CA ILE A 150 5.69 -9.90 -14.32
C ILE A 150 4.79 -9.24 -15.36
N GLU A 151 5.32 -8.27 -16.09
CA GLU A 151 4.57 -7.48 -17.08
C GLU A 151 5.15 -7.73 -18.48
N ALA A 152 4.39 -8.41 -19.34
CA ALA A 152 4.65 -8.55 -20.77
C ALA A 152 3.80 -7.53 -21.55
N MET A 153 4.40 -6.86 -22.54
CA MET A 153 3.73 -5.91 -23.43
C MET A 153 4.22 -6.02 -24.87
N THR A 154 3.37 -5.64 -25.83
CA THR A 154 3.73 -5.60 -27.26
C THR A 154 4.51 -4.32 -27.60
N LEU A 155 5.65 -4.46 -28.28
CA LEU A 155 6.45 -3.32 -28.75
C LEU A 155 5.92 -2.79 -30.10
N GLY A 156 4.98 -1.84 -30.00
CA GLY A 156 4.42 -1.13 -31.15
C GLY A 156 3.26 -1.86 -31.83
N PRO A 157 2.75 -1.33 -32.95
CA PRO A 157 1.78 -2.05 -33.78
C PRO A 157 2.48 -3.20 -34.51
N ALA A 158 1.75 -4.32 -34.71
CA ALA A 158 2.16 -5.38 -35.63
C ALA A 158 2.67 -4.80 -36.96
N ALA A 159 3.85 -5.22 -37.43
CA ALA A 159 4.46 -4.53 -38.56
C ALA A 159 3.58 -4.63 -39.80
N LYS A 160 3.40 -3.49 -40.49
CA LYS A 160 2.60 -3.38 -41.72
C LYS A 160 3.14 -4.25 -42.88
N GLU A 161 4.40 -4.66 -42.77
CA GLU A 161 5.09 -5.56 -43.69
C GLU A 161 5.43 -6.85 -42.92
N PRO A 162 4.72 -7.97 -43.13
CA PRO A 162 4.92 -9.18 -42.33
C PRO A 162 6.31 -9.80 -42.50
N GLU A 163 6.95 -9.60 -43.66
CA GLU A 163 8.32 -10.05 -43.97
C GLU A 163 9.39 -9.35 -43.12
N LYS A 164 9.06 -8.22 -42.47
CA LYS A 164 9.94 -7.50 -41.53
C LYS A 164 9.62 -7.78 -40.06
N ASN A 165 8.67 -8.67 -39.75
CA ASN A 165 8.44 -9.11 -38.38
C ASN A 165 9.58 -10.01 -37.91
N VAL A 166 10.59 -9.40 -37.30
CA VAL A 166 11.55 -10.13 -36.46
C VAL A 166 10.82 -10.56 -35.19
N ARG A 167 10.31 -11.81 -35.19
CA ARG A 167 9.82 -12.47 -33.97
C ARG A 167 10.86 -12.33 -32.87
N GLY A 168 10.44 -12.01 -31.66
CA GLY A 168 11.37 -11.89 -30.54
C GLY A 168 10.76 -11.28 -29.29
N PHE A 169 11.60 -11.17 -28.26
CA PHE A 169 11.26 -10.47 -27.03
C PHE A 169 12.48 -9.72 -26.51
N LYS A 170 12.23 -8.73 -25.66
CA LYS A 170 13.25 -8.04 -24.86
C LYS A 170 12.93 -8.24 -23.39
N ALA A 171 13.91 -8.67 -22.59
CA ALA A 171 13.76 -8.78 -21.13
C ALA A 171 14.42 -7.62 -20.39
N THR A 172 13.83 -7.14 -19.28
CA THR A 172 14.44 -6.14 -18.37
C THR A 172 14.12 -6.39 -16.90
N GLY A 173 14.97 -5.86 -16.01
CA GLY A 173 14.78 -5.87 -14.55
C GLY A 173 15.86 -6.64 -13.78
N GLN A 174 17.14 -6.36 -14.06
CA GLN A 174 18.34 -6.88 -13.38
C GLN A 174 18.26 -8.36 -12.98
N MET A 175 18.28 -9.21 -14.01
CA MET A 175 18.31 -10.67 -13.93
C MET A 175 19.74 -11.21 -14.03
N GLY A 176 20.04 -12.23 -13.24
CA GLY A 176 21.21 -13.09 -13.39
C GLY A 176 21.06 -14.05 -14.58
N ASP A 177 22.09 -14.86 -14.84
CA ASP A 177 22.18 -15.63 -16.09
C ASP A 177 21.20 -16.79 -16.15
N VAL A 178 20.90 -17.45 -15.03
CA VAL A 178 19.90 -18.53 -14.96
C VAL A 178 18.48 -17.96 -15.15
N MET A 179 18.24 -16.75 -14.66
CA MET A 179 16.97 -16.06 -14.90
C MET A 179 16.84 -15.59 -16.37
N LYS A 180 17.92 -15.19 -17.06
CA LYS A 180 17.89 -14.88 -18.51
C LYS A 180 17.48 -16.11 -19.31
N GLU A 181 18.20 -17.22 -19.13
CA GLU A 181 17.91 -18.52 -19.76
C GLU A 181 16.46 -18.95 -19.48
N SER A 182 15.96 -18.73 -18.25
CA SER A 182 14.57 -19.00 -17.92
C SER A 182 13.55 -18.14 -18.69
N VAL A 183 13.89 -16.93 -19.17
CA VAL A 183 13.00 -16.15 -20.05
C VAL A 183 13.09 -16.63 -21.50
N ASP A 184 14.29 -16.96 -22.00
CA ASP A 184 14.48 -17.54 -23.33
C ASP A 184 13.70 -18.86 -23.49
N ILE A 185 13.78 -19.74 -22.48
CA ILE A 185 13.01 -20.99 -22.43
C ILE A 185 11.51 -20.72 -22.32
N ALA A 186 11.07 -19.78 -21.46
CA ALA A 186 9.65 -19.44 -21.33
C ALA A 186 9.06 -18.88 -22.62
N TYR A 187 9.78 -18.00 -23.32
CA TYR A 187 9.36 -17.47 -24.63
C TYR A 187 9.30 -18.57 -25.70
N SER A 188 10.31 -19.44 -25.74
CA SER A 188 10.34 -20.57 -26.67
C SER A 188 9.16 -21.53 -26.44
N TYR A 189 8.85 -21.84 -25.18
CA TYR A 189 7.70 -22.64 -24.80
C TYR A 189 6.37 -21.95 -25.12
N ALA A 190 6.22 -20.65 -24.85
CA ALA A 190 5.00 -19.91 -25.17
C ALA A 190 4.71 -19.90 -26.69
N CYS A 191 5.74 -19.75 -27.52
CA CYS A 191 5.61 -19.86 -28.98
C CYS A 191 5.14 -21.26 -29.42
N ASP A 192 5.79 -22.31 -28.93
CA ASP A 192 5.46 -23.72 -29.26
C ASP A 192 4.07 -24.13 -28.74
N TRP A 193 3.72 -23.71 -27.53
CA TRP A 193 2.42 -23.99 -26.93
C TRP A 193 1.30 -23.32 -27.72
N LEU A 194 1.44 -22.03 -28.06
CA LEU A 194 0.40 -21.31 -28.82
C LEU A 194 0.18 -21.95 -30.19
N ALA A 195 1.26 -22.27 -30.91
CA ALA A 195 1.20 -22.90 -32.23
C ALA A 195 0.54 -24.30 -32.23
N LYS A 196 0.47 -24.98 -31.07
CA LYS A 196 -0.14 -26.30 -30.90
C LYS A 196 -1.59 -26.30 -30.43
N HIS A 197 -2.07 -25.21 -29.83
CA HIS A 197 -3.41 -25.14 -29.23
C HIS A 197 -4.31 -24.11 -29.94
N GLU A 198 -3.72 -23.09 -30.57
CA GLU A 198 -4.41 -21.96 -31.19
C GLU A 198 -3.84 -21.73 -32.61
N GLU A 199 -4.06 -22.69 -33.52
CA GLU A 199 -3.44 -22.71 -34.87
C GLU A 199 -3.67 -21.43 -35.69
N GLN A 200 -4.77 -20.70 -35.42
CA GLN A 200 -5.11 -19.44 -36.09
C GLN A 200 -4.43 -18.21 -35.47
N ASN A 201 -3.73 -18.36 -34.33
CA ASN A 201 -3.19 -17.26 -33.55
C ASN A 201 -1.70 -17.00 -33.84
N GLU A 202 -1.44 -16.28 -34.93
CA GLU A 202 -0.09 -15.84 -35.32
C GLU A 202 0.51 -14.74 -34.42
N PHE A 203 -0.06 -14.42 -33.25
CA PHE A 203 0.39 -13.29 -32.41
C PHE A 203 1.89 -13.37 -32.06
N MET A 204 2.35 -14.52 -31.54
CA MET A 204 3.75 -14.73 -31.18
C MET A 204 4.73 -14.76 -32.38
N LEU A 205 4.21 -14.95 -33.60
CA LEU A 205 4.99 -14.91 -34.84
C LEU A 205 5.13 -13.48 -35.40
N ARG A 206 4.12 -12.63 -35.16
CA ARG A 206 4.02 -11.27 -35.72
C ARG A 206 4.35 -10.15 -34.74
N GLN A 207 4.41 -10.40 -33.43
CA GLN A 207 4.74 -9.40 -32.43
C GLN A 207 6.19 -9.53 -31.95
N HIS A 208 6.76 -8.40 -31.55
CA HIS A 208 7.93 -8.37 -30.67
C HIS A 208 7.46 -7.97 -29.27
N LEU A 209 7.81 -8.77 -28.26
CA LEU A 209 7.43 -8.50 -26.86
C LEU A 209 8.49 -7.70 -26.11
N HIS A 210 8.08 -7.05 -25.02
CA HIS A 210 8.96 -6.61 -23.93
C HIS A 210 8.40 -7.17 -22.63
N VAL A 211 9.19 -8.00 -21.95
CA VAL A 211 8.86 -8.57 -20.64
C VAL A 211 9.71 -7.87 -19.57
N HIS A 212 9.05 -7.33 -18.56
CA HIS A 212 9.67 -6.74 -17.39
C HIS A 212 9.42 -7.61 -16.15
N ILE A 213 10.48 -7.93 -15.41
CA ILE A 213 10.39 -8.56 -14.09
C ILE A 213 10.87 -7.52 -13.06
N PRO A 214 9.97 -6.81 -12.37
CA PRO A 214 10.30 -5.62 -11.58
C PRO A 214 11.15 -5.93 -10.36
N GLU A 215 12.04 -5.02 -10.02
CA GLU A 215 13.06 -5.20 -8.98
C GLU A 215 12.49 -5.03 -7.57
N GLY A 216 12.40 -6.15 -6.85
CA GLY A 216 12.70 -6.14 -5.41
C GLY A 216 14.20 -5.88 -5.19
N ALA A 217 14.58 -5.46 -3.98
CA ALA A 217 15.94 -5.03 -3.63
C ALA A 217 17.00 -6.16 -3.53
N THR A 218 16.81 -7.25 -4.28
CA THR A 218 17.71 -8.42 -4.36
C THR A 218 17.80 -8.88 -5.82
N PRO A 219 19.00 -9.20 -6.35
CA PRO A 219 19.16 -9.73 -7.70
C PRO A 219 18.27 -10.97 -7.94
N LYS A 220 17.71 -11.08 -9.14
CA LYS A 220 16.85 -12.22 -9.51
C LYS A 220 17.64 -13.21 -10.33
N ASP A 221 17.99 -14.34 -9.72
CA ASP A 221 18.64 -15.44 -10.41
C ASP A 221 18.02 -16.77 -10.00
N GLY A 222 17.68 -17.61 -10.97
CA GLY A 222 16.94 -18.86 -10.79
C GLY A 222 15.66 -18.95 -11.63
N PRO A 223 15.21 -20.17 -12.01
CA PRO A 223 14.19 -20.39 -13.04
C PRO A 223 12.74 -20.42 -12.52
N SER A 224 12.49 -20.12 -11.24
CA SER A 224 11.18 -20.30 -10.60
C SER A 224 10.05 -19.45 -11.21
N ALA A 225 10.40 -18.39 -11.93
CA ALA A 225 9.45 -17.51 -12.62
C ALA A 225 8.90 -18.08 -13.93
N GLY A 226 9.42 -19.21 -14.45
CA GLY A 226 9.11 -19.74 -15.78
C GLY A 226 7.61 -19.84 -16.10
N VAL A 227 6.79 -20.38 -15.19
CA VAL A 227 5.33 -20.48 -15.39
C VAL A 227 4.66 -19.10 -15.44
N THR A 228 5.07 -18.17 -14.57
CA THR A 228 4.54 -16.80 -14.53
C THR A 228 4.92 -16.02 -15.80
N LEU A 229 6.13 -16.24 -16.35
CA LEU A 229 6.57 -15.68 -17.62
C LEU A 229 5.69 -16.17 -18.78
N VAL A 230 5.47 -17.49 -18.88
CA VAL A 230 4.59 -18.09 -19.89
C VAL A 230 3.15 -17.55 -19.77
N THR A 231 2.60 -17.46 -18.55
CA THR A 231 1.25 -16.89 -18.32
C THR A 231 1.17 -15.41 -18.72
N ALA A 232 2.19 -14.60 -18.41
CA ALA A 232 2.23 -13.20 -18.83
C ALA A 232 2.30 -13.09 -20.36
N MET A 233 3.17 -13.86 -21.02
CA MET A 233 3.32 -13.87 -22.47
C MET A 233 2.02 -14.29 -23.18
N LEU A 234 1.44 -15.44 -22.82
CA LEU A 234 0.22 -15.97 -23.45
C LEU A 234 -1.06 -15.17 -23.13
N SER A 235 -0.99 -14.21 -22.20
CA SER A 235 -2.11 -13.32 -21.86
C SER A 235 -2.21 -12.07 -22.74
N GLN A 236 -1.16 -11.75 -23.52
CA GLN A 236 -1.17 -10.67 -24.51
C GLN A 236 -1.94 -11.06 -25.77
#